data_AF-B3NTL0-F1
#
_entry.id   AF-B3NTL0-F1
#
_cell.length_a   1.000
_cell.length_b   1.000
_cell.length_c   1.000
_cell.angle_alpha   90.00
_cell.angle_beta   90.00
_cell.angle_gamma   90.00
#
_symmetry.space_group_name_H-M   'P 1'
#
loop_
_entity.id
_entity.type
_entity.pdbx_description
1 polymer ?
#
loop_
_entity_poly.entity_id
_entity_poly.type
_entity_poly.pdbx_seq_one_letter_code
_entity_poly.pdbx_strand_id
1 'polypeptide(L)'
;MMTASEGSARIQFKVLRGFPAIGDSTDKLETQAFLTASKEIVTVIESFGKLFTPVISDMNGNINKLTKAYGADVVKYQYLEDLIVLNVNVDDFAANALLWLKRGLQLICTFFENIYNDAQAKEALKQHLQDAYERTLKPYHGFIVQSTIKIIYSWVPTRSQLLGQGDAQAENIEVLTSFLPRMRAHLDSIDALLKAHNLDDARKV
;
A
#
# COMPACT_ATOMS: atom_id res chain seq x y z
N MET A 1 28.54 -24.66 19.44
CA MET A 1 27.45 -23.67 19.54
C MET A 1 27.53 -22.81 18.28
N MET A 2 26.80 -23.19 17.24
CA MET A 2 26.77 -22.46 15.97
C MET A 2 25.90 -21.22 16.17
N THR A 3 26.50 -20.04 16.08
CA THR A 3 25.76 -18.78 15.93
C THR A 3 24.93 -18.90 14.66
N ALA A 4 23.61 -18.94 14.79
CA ALA A 4 22.72 -18.74 13.65
C ALA A 4 23.10 -17.40 13.02
N SER A 5 23.42 -17.37 11.73
CA SER A 5 23.62 -16.10 11.05
C SER A 5 22.31 -15.32 11.15
N GLU A 6 22.33 -14.17 11.81
CA GLU A 6 21.23 -13.22 11.81
C GLU A 6 20.91 -12.87 10.35
N GLY A 7 19.86 -13.47 9.80
CA GLY A 7 19.40 -13.14 8.47
C GLY A 7 18.99 -11.68 8.46
N SER A 8 19.61 -10.86 7.60
CA SER A 8 19.24 -9.46 7.41
C SER A 8 17.73 -9.35 7.19
N ALA A 9 17.12 -8.34 7.81
CA ALA A 9 15.72 -7.97 7.56
C ALA A 9 15.48 -7.85 6.04
N ARG A 10 14.36 -8.38 5.58
CA ARG A 10 13.94 -8.23 4.17
C ARG A 10 13.54 -6.79 3.84
N ILE A 11 13.16 -6.00 4.85
CA ILE A 11 12.78 -4.61 4.72
C ILE A 11 13.66 -3.76 5.63
N GLN A 12 14.09 -2.61 5.11
CA GLN A 12 14.73 -1.55 5.87
C GLN A 12 13.91 -0.28 5.70
N PHE A 13 12.92 -0.03 6.58
CA PHE A 13 11.99 1.09 6.40
C PHE A 13 12.69 2.45 6.36
N LYS A 14 13.82 2.61 7.06
CA LYS A 14 14.61 3.85 7.08
C LYS A 14 15.15 4.30 5.71
N VAL A 15 15.25 3.38 4.73
CA VAL A 15 15.74 3.73 3.39
C VAL A 15 14.62 4.17 2.46
N LEU A 16 13.37 3.96 2.86
CA LEU A 16 12.19 4.39 2.13
C LEU A 16 11.94 5.86 2.45
N ARG A 17 11.60 6.66 1.44
CA ARG A 17 11.18 8.05 1.68
C ARG A 17 9.79 8.09 2.32
N GLY A 18 8.94 7.14 1.95
CA GLY A 18 7.55 7.09 2.37
C GLY A 18 6.70 8.20 1.75
N PHE A 19 5.44 8.26 2.19
CA PHE A 19 4.52 9.30 1.75
C PHE A 19 4.90 10.65 2.37
N PRO A 20 4.87 11.76 1.61
CA PRO A 20 5.16 13.08 2.15
C PRO A 20 4.06 13.52 3.14
N ALA A 21 4.38 14.46 4.03
CA ALA A 21 3.35 15.10 4.85
C ALA A 21 2.34 15.84 3.95
N ILE A 22 1.06 15.77 4.30
CA ILE A 22 0.02 16.55 3.63
C ILE A 22 0.01 17.93 4.29
N GLY A 23 0.34 18.97 3.52
CA GLY A 23 0.12 20.35 3.90
C GLY A 23 1.36 21.13 4.36
N ASP A 24 1.67 22.17 3.59
CA ASP A 24 1.90 23.52 4.12
C ASP A 24 1.15 24.61 3.31
N SER A 25 0.49 24.28 2.16
CA SER A 25 -0.17 25.32 1.34
C SER A 25 -1.39 24.95 0.48
N THR A 26 -1.66 23.68 0.12
CA THR A 26 -2.71 23.37 -0.89
C THR A 26 -3.67 22.22 -0.56
N ASP A 27 -3.57 21.54 0.58
CA ASP A 27 -4.38 20.35 0.97
C ASP A 27 -4.51 19.23 -0.09
N LYS A 28 -3.77 19.33 -1.20
CA LYS A 28 -3.77 18.44 -2.35
C LYS A 28 -2.54 17.55 -2.36
N LEU A 29 -2.70 16.35 -2.91
CA LEU A 29 -1.62 15.37 -3.05
C LEU A 29 -0.86 15.58 -4.37
N GLU A 30 0.44 15.84 -4.30
CA GLU A 30 1.27 15.93 -5.51
C GLU A 30 1.36 14.54 -6.18
N THR A 31 0.99 14.47 -7.45
CA THR A 31 0.80 13.22 -8.19
C THR A 31 2.11 12.41 -8.27
N GLN A 32 3.23 13.06 -8.60
CA GLN A 32 4.50 12.38 -8.75
C GLN A 32 5.02 11.81 -7.43
N ALA A 33 4.86 12.53 -6.32
CA ALA A 33 5.22 12.10 -4.99
C ALA A 33 4.37 10.91 -4.53
N PHE A 34 3.05 10.94 -4.76
CA PHE A 34 2.17 9.81 -4.46
C PHE A 34 2.56 8.56 -5.26
N LEU A 35 2.83 8.69 -6.56
CA LEU A 35 3.22 7.56 -7.41
C LEU A 35 4.59 6.99 -7.01
N THR A 36 5.54 7.86 -6.66
CA THR A 36 6.86 7.46 -6.17
C THR A 36 6.75 6.68 -4.86
N ALA A 37 6.01 7.18 -3.89
CA ALA A 37 5.78 6.49 -2.61
C ALA A 37 5.04 5.16 -2.81
N SER A 38 4.04 5.12 -3.69
CA SER A 38 3.32 3.88 -4.03
C SER A 38 4.25 2.82 -4.62
N LYS A 39 5.24 3.22 -5.43
CA LYS A 39 6.25 2.32 -5.99
C LYS A 39 7.19 1.75 -4.92
N GLU A 40 7.57 2.56 -3.92
CA GLU A 40 8.34 2.06 -2.76
C GLU A 40 7.58 0.95 -2.02
N ILE A 41 6.26 1.08 -1.85
CA ILE A 41 5.43 0.02 -1.24
C ILE A 41 5.43 -1.25 -2.10
N VAL A 42 5.40 -1.13 -3.42
CA VAL A 42 5.53 -2.31 -4.30
C VAL A 42 6.87 -3.02 -4.08
N THR A 43 7.98 -2.27 -3.98
CA THR A 43 9.29 -2.83 -3.65
C THR A 43 9.32 -3.52 -2.28
N VAL A 44 8.57 -3.01 -1.30
CA VAL A 44 8.40 -3.70 0.00
C VAL A 44 7.72 -5.06 -0.20
N ILE A 45 6.65 -5.14 -1.01
CA ILE A 45 5.90 -6.39 -1.24
C ILE A 45 6.71 -7.41 -2.06
N GLU A 46 7.60 -6.96 -2.95
CA GLU A 46 8.52 -7.85 -3.68
C GLU A 46 9.35 -8.73 -2.72
N SER A 47 9.65 -8.22 -1.52
CA SER A 47 10.37 -8.94 -0.48
C SER A 47 9.55 -10.10 0.15
N PHE A 48 8.24 -10.16 -0.09
CA PHE A 48 7.38 -11.21 0.45
C PHE A 48 7.51 -12.51 -0.35
N GLY A 49 8.03 -12.43 -1.58
CA GLY A 49 8.33 -13.58 -2.43
C GLY A 49 7.34 -13.77 -3.58
N LYS A 50 7.66 -14.73 -4.46
CA LYS A 50 7.04 -14.90 -5.79
C LYS A 50 5.51 -15.10 -5.76
N LEU A 51 4.94 -15.60 -4.67
CA LEU A 51 3.48 -15.77 -4.56
C LEU A 51 2.71 -14.45 -4.50
N PHE A 52 3.38 -13.33 -4.20
CA PHE A 52 2.81 -11.99 -4.26
C PHE A 52 2.89 -11.36 -5.66
N THR A 53 3.44 -12.05 -6.68
CA THR A 53 3.53 -11.55 -8.06
C THR A 53 2.21 -11.03 -8.62
N PRO A 54 1.05 -11.68 -8.41
CA PRO A 54 -0.24 -11.14 -8.88
C PRO A 54 -0.58 -9.79 -8.25
N VAL A 55 -0.30 -9.62 -6.95
CA VAL A 55 -0.52 -8.35 -6.22
C VAL A 55 0.42 -7.26 -6.74
N ILE A 56 1.70 -7.60 -6.89
CA ILE A 56 2.73 -6.70 -7.43
C ILE A 56 2.37 -6.25 -8.86
N SER A 57 1.89 -7.18 -9.69
CA SER A 57 1.48 -6.90 -11.07
C SER A 57 0.27 -5.97 -11.13
N ASP A 58 -0.74 -6.20 -10.29
CA ASP A 58 -1.92 -5.34 -10.21
C ASP A 58 -1.55 -3.91 -9.78
N MET A 59 -0.79 -3.77 -8.69
CA MET A 59 -0.35 -2.46 -8.19
C MET A 59 0.50 -1.72 -9.22
N ASN A 60 1.47 -2.39 -9.85
CA ASN A 60 2.28 -1.80 -10.92
C ASN A 60 1.43 -1.41 -12.13
N GLY A 61 0.45 -2.23 -12.50
CA GLY A 61 -0.50 -1.90 -13.57
C GLY A 61 -1.25 -0.61 -13.29
N ASN A 62 -1.76 -0.44 -12.07
CA ASN A 62 -2.47 0.77 -11.67
C ASN A 62 -1.54 2.01 -11.59
N ILE A 63 -0.32 1.86 -11.04
CA ILE A 63 0.71 2.91 -11.05
C ILE A 63 1.04 3.34 -12.49
N ASN A 64 1.20 2.39 -13.42
CA ASN A 64 1.51 2.68 -14.81
C ASN A 64 0.37 3.44 -15.51
N LYS A 65 -0.89 3.07 -15.24
CA LYS A 65 -2.06 3.79 -15.77
C LYS A 65 -2.10 5.23 -15.28
N LEU A 66 -1.90 5.45 -13.98
CA LEU A 66 -1.86 6.80 -13.40
C LEU A 66 -0.68 7.62 -13.94
N THR A 67 0.50 7.00 -14.05
CA THR A 67 1.69 7.64 -14.63
C THR A 67 1.45 8.06 -16.07
N LYS A 68 0.77 7.22 -16.86
CA LYS A 68 0.37 7.56 -18.24
C LYS A 68 -0.59 8.75 -18.27
N ALA A 69 -1.60 8.77 -17.40
CA ALA A 69 -2.57 9.85 -17.34
C ALA A 69 -1.92 11.17 -16.89
N TYR A 70 -1.05 11.13 -15.87
CA TYR A 70 -0.23 12.25 -15.42
C TYR A 70 0.66 12.80 -16.55
N GLY A 71 1.34 11.93 -17.29
CA GLY A 71 2.26 12.31 -18.36
C GLY A 71 1.60 12.96 -19.58
N ALA A 72 0.26 12.94 -19.69
CA ALA A 72 -0.45 13.63 -20.76
C ALA A 72 -0.36 15.17 -20.61
N ASP A 73 -0.31 15.68 -19.38
CA ASP A 73 -0.06 17.08 -19.06
C ASP A 73 0.33 17.21 -17.58
N VAL A 74 1.64 17.20 -17.30
CA VAL A 74 2.17 17.20 -15.93
C VAL A 74 1.90 18.50 -15.16
N VAL A 75 1.64 19.60 -15.87
CA VAL A 75 1.31 20.89 -15.25
C VAL A 75 -0.15 20.89 -14.84
N LYS A 76 -1.04 20.45 -15.74
CA LYS A 76 -2.47 20.32 -15.46
C LYS A 76 -2.77 19.28 -14.37
N TYR A 77 -1.99 18.21 -14.33
CA TYR A 77 -2.18 17.08 -13.42
C TYR A 77 -1.15 17.01 -12.29
N GLN A 78 -0.57 18.16 -11.92
CA GLN A 78 0.37 18.27 -10.81
C GLN A 78 -0.19 17.65 -9.52
N TYR A 79 -1.49 17.78 -9.27
CA TYR A 79 -2.15 17.19 -8.11
C TYR A 79 -3.09 16.06 -8.51
N LEU A 80 -3.18 15.07 -7.64
CA LEU A 80 -3.96 13.86 -7.87
C LEU A 80 -5.45 14.18 -7.97
N GLU A 81 -5.93 15.14 -7.17
CA GLU A 81 -7.28 15.67 -7.22
C GLU A 81 -7.60 16.25 -8.60
N ASP A 82 -6.70 17.05 -9.17
CA ASP A 82 -6.88 17.64 -10.50
C ASP A 82 -6.86 16.56 -11.59
N LEU A 83 -5.97 15.56 -11.46
CA LEU A 83 -5.93 14.41 -12.37
C LEU A 83 -7.26 13.65 -12.39
N ILE A 84 -7.91 13.46 -11.25
CA ILE A 84 -9.18 12.73 -11.18
C ILE A 84 -10.35 13.61 -11.63
N VAL A 85 -10.51 14.79 -11.02
CA VAL A 85 -11.69 15.64 -11.22
C VAL A 85 -11.79 16.14 -12.67
N LEU A 86 -10.67 16.46 -13.31
CA LEU A 86 -10.68 16.94 -14.70
C LEU A 86 -10.95 15.83 -15.73
N ASN A 87 -10.85 14.55 -15.34
CA ASN A 87 -11.07 13.41 -16.24
C ASN A 87 -12.37 12.64 -15.97
N VAL A 88 -13.05 12.87 -14.83
CA VAL A 88 -14.23 12.10 -14.39
C VAL A 88 -15.38 12.02 -15.41
N ASN A 89 -15.55 13.03 -16.26
CA ASN A 89 -16.59 13.07 -17.29
C ASN A 89 -16.07 12.71 -18.70
N VAL A 90 -14.79 12.35 -18.81
CA VAL A 90 -14.12 11.99 -20.06
C VAL A 90 -13.97 10.48 -20.13
N ASP A 91 -13.31 9.90 -19.13
CA ASP A 91 -13.19 8.46 -18.92
C ASP A 91 -12.87 8.12 -17.46
N ASP A 92 -13.17 6.88 -17.05
CA ASP A 92 -12.87 6.41 -15.70
C ASP A 92 -11.47 5.77 -15.59
N PHE A 93 -10.57 5.98 -16.57
CA PHE A 93 -9.31 5.24 -16.63
C PHE A 93 -8.40 5.53 -15.44
N ALA A 94 -8.16 6.81 -15.15
CA ALA A 94 -7.35 7.24 -14.02
C ALA A 94 -8.05 6.98 -12.67
N ALA A 95 -9.36 7.25 -12.60
CA ALA A 95 -10.16 7.01 -11.40
C ALA A 95 -10.17 5.53 -10.99
N ASN A 96 -10.42 4.61 -11.93
CA ASN A 96 -10.39 3.18 -11.66
C ASN A 96 -9.00 2.70 -11.23
N ALA A 97 -7.94 3.21 -11.89
CA ALA A 97 -6.58 2.87 -11.50
C ALA A 97 -6.27 3.34 -10.07
N LEU A 98 -6.67 4.57 -9.71
CA LEU A 98 -6.49 5.11 -8.38
C LEU A 98 -7.29 4.32 -7.33
N LEU A 99 -8.53 3.95 -7.63
CA LEU A 99 -9.38 3.17 -6.74
C LEU A 99 -8.72 1.84 -6.35
N TRP A 100 -8.28 1.06 -7.33
CA TRP A 100 -7.66 -0.25 -7.08
C TRP A 100 -6.29 -0.12 -6.42
N LEU A 101 -5.47 0.86 -6.83
CA LEU A 101 -4.20 1.13 -6.16
C LEU A 101 -4.41 1.50 -4.69
N LYS A 102 -5.36 2.41 -4.40
CA LYS A 102 -5.72 2.81 -3.03
C LYS A 102 -6.13 1.59 -2.20
N ARG A 103 -7.00 0.72 -2.72
CA ARG A 103 -7.43 -0.50 -2.00
C ARG A 103 -6.25 -1.44 -1.70
N GLY A 104 -5.34 -1.63 -2.65
CA GLY A 104 -4.11 -2.40 -2.45
C GLY A 104 -3.21 -1.78 -1.39
N LEU A 105 -2.99 -0.47 -1.43
CA LEU A 105 -2.21 0.25 -0.41
C LEU A 105 -2.87 0.20 0.97
N GLN A 106 -4.21 0.29 1.06
CA GLN A 106 -4.96 0.16 2.32
C GLN A 106 -4.74 -1.21 2.98
N LEU A 107 -4.70 -2.29 2.20
CA LEU A 107 -4.34 -3.62 2.71
C LEU A 107 -2.96 -3.59 3.37
N ILE A 108 -1.96 -3.03 2.69
CA ILE A 108 -0.58 -3.04 3.17
C ILE A 108 -0.39 -2.11 4.38
N CYS A 109 -1.00 -0.92 4.37
CA CYS A 109 -1.01 0.00 5.50
C CYS A 109 -1.61 -0.68 6.74
N THR A 110 -2.79 -1.29 6.58
CA THR A 110 -3.48 -1.99 7.68
C THR A 110 -2.69 -3.21 8.17
N PHE A 111 -2.02 -3.94 7.27
CA PHE A 111 -1.14 -5.04 7.64
C PHE A 111 0.01 -4.59 8.54
N PHE A 112 0.72 -3.52 8.18
CA PHE A 112 1.82 -3.00 9.00
C PHE A 112 1.34 -2.30 10.27
N GLU A 113 0.16 -1.65 10.26
CA GLU A 113 -0.49 -1.15 11.48
C GLU A 113 -0.82 -2.30 12.44
N ASN A 114 -1.32 -3.43 11.93
CA ASN A 114 -1.59 -4.61 12.74
C ASN A 114 -0.29 -5.14 13.39
N ILE A 115 0.83 -5.16 12.66
CA ILE A 115 2.14 -5.56 13.19
C ILE A 115 2.66 -4.59 14.26
N TYR A 116 2.53 -3.28 13.98
CA TYR A 116 2.98 -2.21 14.85
C TYR A 116 2.22 -2.21 16.19
N ASN A 117 0.91 -2.47 16.15
CA ASN A 117 0.06 -2.50 17.33
C ASN A 117 0.00 -3.87 18.03
N ASP A 118 0.70 -4.88 17.53
CA ASP A 118 0.74 -6.22 18.14
C ASP A 118 1.69 -6.25 19.35
N ALA A 119 1.09 -5.98 20.53
CA ALA A 119 1.78 -5.99 21.82
C ALA A 119 2.40 -7.35 22.19
N GLN A 120 1.97 -8.45 21.56
CA GLN A 120 2.52 -9.78 21.80
C GLN A 120 3.73 -10.09 20.91
N ALA A 121 4.09 -9.19 19.99
CA ALA A 121 5.20 -9.33 19.05
C ALA A 121 5.24 -10.71 18.37
N LYS A 122 4.08 -11.21 17.93
CA LYS A 122 3.94 -12.56 17.36
C LYS A 122 4.83 -12.70 16.13
N GLU A 123 5.53 -13.83 16.08
CA GLU A 123 6.43 -14.15 14.97
C GLU A 123 5.66 -14.49 13.69
N ALA A 124 4.55 -15.23 13.81
CA ALA A 124 3.70 -15.55 12.67
C ALA A 124 2.81 -14.36 12.28
N LEU A 125 3.01 -13.85 11.06
CA LEU A 125 2.27 -12.67 10.56
C LEU A 125 0.98 -12.98 9.80
N LYS A 126 0.64 -14.26 9.64
CA LYS A 126 -0.56 -14.74 8.94
C LYS A 126 -1.85 -14.02 9.38
N GLN A 127 -2.09 -13.93 10.68
CA GLN A 127 -3.32 -13.34 11.21
C GLN A 127 -3.39 -11.82 10.97
N HIS A 128 -2.26 -11.12 11.01
CA HIS A 128 -2.18 -9.69 10.72
C HIS A 128 -2.59 -9.39 9.28
N LEU A 129 -2.13 -10.21 8.32
CA LEU A 129 -2.48 -10.06 6.91
C LEU A 129 -3.94 -10.46 6.65
N GLN A 130 -4.41 -11.52 7.31
CA GLN A 130 -5.81 -11.95 7.18
C GLN A 130 -6.78 -10.87 7.69
N ASP A 131 -6.55 -10.31 8.88
CA ASP A 131 -7.36 -9.21 9.41
C ASP A 131 -7.35 -7.99 8.48
N ALA A 132 -6.17 -7.60 8.00
CA ALA A 132 -6.03 -6.48 7.09
C ALA A 132 -6.82 -6.71 5.79
N TYR A 133 -6.78 -7.91 5.23
CA TYR A 133 -7.57 -8.28 4.04
C TYR A 133 -9.07 -8.22 4.29
N GLU A 134 -9.53 -8.75 5.42
CA GLU A 134 -10.95 -8.78 5.78
C GLU A 134 -11.54 -7.36 5.91
N ARG A 135 -10.74 -6.42 6.42
CA ARG A 135 -11.13 -5.01 6.63
C ARG A 135 -11.02 -4.13 5.38
N THR A 136 -10.31 -4.57 4.34
CA THR A 136 -9.97 -3.71 3.19
C THR A 136 -10.45 -4.28 1.86
N LEU A 137 -9.80 -5.31 1.32
CA LEU A 137 -10.03 -5.81 -0.03
C LEU A 137 -11.15 -6.85 -0.14
N LYS A 138 -11.42 -7.61 0.93
CA LYS A 138 -12.43 -8.69 0.92
C LYS A 138 -13.81 -8.25 0.40
N PRO A 139 -14.36 -7.07 0.77
CA PRO A 139 -15.65 -6.62 0.26
C PRO A 139 -15.73 -6.51 -1.27
N TYR A 140 -14.59 -6.27 -1.94
CA TYR A 140 -14.49 -6.02 -3.37
C TYR A 140 -14.03 -7.25 -4.17
N HIS A 141 -13.77 -8.38 -3.51
CA HIS A 141 -13.39 -9.63 -4.17
C HIS A 141 -14.59 -10.59 -4.18
N GLY A 142 -14.85 -11.20 -5.32
CA GLY A 142 -15.78 -12.30 -5.51
C GLY A 142 -15.25 -13.61 -4.94
N PHE A 143 -16.10 -14.65 -4.95
CA PHE A 143 -15.79 -15.94 -4.33
C PHE A 143 -14.49 -16.58 -4.87
N ILE A 144 -14.21 -16.42 -6.16
CA ILE A 144 -13.01 -16.98 -6.81
C ILE A 144 -11.75 -16.32 -6.23
N VAL A 145 -11.69 -14.99 -6.23
CA VAL A 145 -10.51 -14.25 -5.74
C VAL A 145 -10.33 -14.44 -4.22
N GLN A 146 -11.44 -14.44 -3.46
CA GLN A 146 -11.42 -14.75 -2.02
C GLN A 146 -10.89 -16.16 -1.70
N SER A 147 -11.08 -17.12 -2.60
CA SER A 147 -10.60 -18.49 -2.41
C SER A 147 -9.09 -18.59 -2.64
N THR A 148 -8.58 -17.93 -3.67
CA THR A 148 -7.15 -17.94 -4.02
C THR A 148 -6.29 -17.21 -2.98
N ILE A 149 -6.76 -16.09 -2.43
CA ILE A 149 -5.97 -15.29 -1.48
C ILE A 149 -5.66 -16.03 -0.17
N LYS A 150 -6.49 -17.01 0.22
CA LYS A 150 -6.25 -17.86 1.41
C LYS A 150 -4.93 -18.62 1.33
N ILE A 151 -4.47 -18.93 0.12
CA ILE A 151 -3.21 -19.62 -0.11
C ILE A 151 -2.05 -18.71 0.30
N ILE A 152 -2.12 -17.40 -0.01
CA ILE A 152 -1.05 -16.43 0.20
C ILE A 152 -0.74 -16.22 1.70
N TYR A 153 -1.73 -16.36 2.58
CA TYR A 153 -1.57 -16.10 4.02
C TYR A 153 -0.51 -16.94 4.71
N SER A 154 -0.30 -18.18 4.27
CA SER A 154 0.72 -19.06 4.87
C SER A 154 2.13 -18.78 4.35
N TRP A 155 2.27 -17.88 3.38
CA TRP A 155 3.54 -17.53 2.74
C TRP A 155 3.99 -16.09 3.00
N VAL A 156 3.23 -15.33 3.79
CA VAL A 156 3.73 -14.07 4.34
C VAL A 156 4.97 -14.38 5.19
N PRO A 157 6.09 -13.64 5.03
CA PRO A 157 7.27 -13.90 5.83
C PRO A 157 6.98 -13.62 7.31
N THR A 158 7.77 -14.22 8.19
CA THR A 158 7.63 -14.01 9.62
C THR A 158 8.05 -12.60 10.03
N ARG A 159 7.73 -12.18 11.26
CA ARG A 159 8.14 -10.89 11.80
C ARG A 159 9.65 -10.71 11.75
N SER A 160 10.42 -11.70 12.21
CA SER A 160 11.88 -11.65 12.14
C SER A 160 12.42 -11.60 10.71
N GLN A 161 11.78 -12.29 9.76
CA GLN A 161 12.17 -12.24 8.36
C GLN A 161 11.89 -10.87 7.73
N LEU A 162 10.74 -10.25 8.00
CA LEU A 162 10.39 -8.94 7.44
C LEU A 162 11.20 -7.82 8.08
N LEU A 163 11.20 -7.76 9.41
CA LEU A 163 11.68 -6.62 10.19
C LEU A 163 13.08 -6.83 10.78
N GLY A 164 13.63 -8.03 10.71
CA GLY A 164 14.85 -8.39 11.41
C GLY A 164 14.60 -8.75 12.87
N GLN A 165 15.68 -8.87 13.62
CA GLN A 165 15.71 -9.17 15.06
C GLN A 165 16.53 -8.11 15.80
N GLY A 166 16.38 -8.03 17.13
CA GLY A 166 17.13 -7.09 17.96
C GLY A 166 16.98 -5.65 17.47
N ASP A 167 18.10 -4.95 17.34
CA ASP A 167 18.16 -3.53 16.96
C ASP A 167 17.53 -3.27 15.58
N ALA A 168 17.71 -4.18 14.62
CA ALA A 168 17.11 -4.02 13.29
C ALA A 168 15.58 -4.04 13.33
N GLN A 169 15.01 -4.87 14.21
CA GLN A 169 13.56 -4.89 14.42
C GLN A 169 13.08 -3.62 15.10
N ALA A 170 13.78 -3.19 16.16
CA ALA A 170 13.44 -1.97 16.90
C ALA A 170 13.45 -0.74 15.99
N GLU A 171 14.49 -0.58 15.17
CA GLU A 171 14.61 0.51 14.18
C GLU A 171 13.47 0.48 13.17
N ASN A 172 13.17 -0.70 12.60
CA ASN A 172 12.06 -0.83 11.65
C ASN A 172 10.71 -0.46 12.28
N ILE A 173 10.45 -0.90 13.52
CA ILE A 173 9.22 -0.57 14.26
C ILE A 173 9.15 0.93 14.57
N GLU A 174 10.27 1.56 14.95
CA GLU A 174 10.33 3.00 15.22
C GLU A 174 10.01 3.83 13.99
N VAL A 175 10.55 3.46 12.82
CA VAL A 175 10.25 4.18 11.56
C VAL A 175 8.76 4.11 11.23
N LEU A 176 8.08 2.99 11.52
CA LEU A 176 6.65 2.84 11.29
C LEU A 176 5.80 3.89 12.03
N THR A 177 6.25 4.41 13.18
CA THR A 177 5.55 5.46 13.94
C THR A 177 5.32 6.72 13.11
N SER A 178 6.24 7.04 12.19
CA SER A 178 6.08 8.20 11.29
C SER A 178 5.60 7.81 9.89
N PHE A 179 5.96 6.62 9.43
CA PHE A 179 5.62 6.13 8.09
C PHE A 179 4.13 5.85 7.92
N LEU A 180 3.52 5.12 8.87
CA LEU A 180 2.12 4.67 8.76
C LEU A 180 1.12 5.82 8.80
N PRO A 181 1.21 6.82 9.71
CA PRO A 181 0.27 7.93 9.72
C PRO A 181 0.28 8.74 8.42
N ARG A 182 1.46 8.93 7.80
CA ARG A 182 1.57 9.65 6.52
C ARG A 182 0.92 8.88 5.38
N MET A 183 1.18 7.57 5.29
CA MET A 183 0.53 6.70 4.31
C MET A 183 -0.99 6.71 4.50
N ARG A 184 -1.46 6.55 5.75
CA ARG A 184 -2.88 6.56 6.11
C ARG A 184 -3.55 7.87 5.69
N ALA A 185 -2.94 9.02 5.97
CA ALA A 185 -3.49 10.32 5.61
C ALA A 185 -3.69 10.49 4.10
N HIS A 186 -2.75 10.02 3.27
CA HIS A 186 -2.91 10.01 1.81
C HIS A 186 -4.07 9.13 1.38
N LEU A 187 -4.17 7.92 1.94
CA LEU A 187 -5.23 6.97 1.60
C LEU A 187 -6.60 7.49 2.01
N ASP A 188 -6.70 8.16 3.16
CA ASP A 188 -7.96 8.76 3.64
C ASP A 188 -8.37 9.95 2.77
N SER A 189 -7.41 10.79 2.34
CA SER A 189 -7.68 11.88 1.37
C SER A 189 -8.18 11.33 0.02
N ILE A 190 -7.53 10.30 -0.51
CA ILE A 190 -7.95 9.65 -1.77
C ILE A 190 -9.33 9.00 -1.63
N ASP A 191 -9.58 8.34 -0.50
CA ASP A 191 -10.89 7.73 -0.23
C ASP A 191 -12.00 8.78 -0.18
N ALA A 192 -11.75 9.92 0.47
CA ALA A 192 -12.67 11.05 0.50
C ALA A 192 -12.90 11.65 -0.90
N LEU A 193 -11.84 11.84 -1.69
CA LEU A 193 -11.93 12.31 -3.07
C LEU A 193 -12.80 11.39 -3.92
N LEU A 194 -12.52 10.09 -3.93
CA LEU A 194 -13.26 9.12 -4.75
C LEU A 194 -14.74 9.06 -4.33
N LYS A 195 -15.03 9.09 -3.02
CA LYS A 195 -16.42 9.12 -2.52
C LYS A 195 -17.15 10.41 -2.92
N ALA A 196 -16.51 11.57 -2.78
CA ALA A 196 -17.10 12.86 -3.14
C ALA A 196 -17.52 12.94 -4.62
N HIS A 197 -16.85 12.19 -5.49
CA HIS A 197 -17.12 12.13 -6.92
C HIS A 197 -17.86 10.86 -7.39
N ASN A 198 -18.38 10.03 -6.46
CA ASN A 198 -19.07 8.76 -6.77
C ASN A 198 -18.21 7.74 -7.54
N LEU A 199 -16.90 7.72 -7.27
CA LEU A 199 -15.91 6.85 -7.90
C LEU A 199 -15.46 5.68 -7.00
N ASP A 200 -15.98 5.55 -5.78
CA ASP A 200 -15.73 4.40 -4.89
C ASP A 200 -16.69 3.23 -5.19
N ASP A 201 -16.49 2.61 -6.35
CA ASP A 201 -17.36 1.55 -6.84
C ASP A 201 -17.25 0.25 -6.03
N ALA A 202 -18.36 -0.19 -5.44
CA ALA A 202 -18.45 -1.40 -4.62
C ALA A 202 -18.56 -2.72 -5.40
N ARG A 203 -18.51 -2.71 -6.73
CA ARG A 203 -18.55 -3.93 -7.55
C ARG A 203 -17.39 -4.88 -7.19
N LYS A 204 -17.72 -6.17 -7.19
CA LYS A 204 -16.76 -7.24 -6.90
C LYS A 204 -16.07 -7.70 -8.18
N VAL A 205 -14.77 -7.99 -8.08
CA VAL A 205 -13.97 -8.67 -9.12
C VAL A 205 -13.79 -10.15 -8.83
#